data_AF-A0A1B6LTL7-F1
#
_entry.id   AF-A0A1B6LTL7-F1
#
_cell.length_a   1.000
_cell.length_b   1.000
_cell.length_c   1.000
_cell.angle_alpha   90.00
_cell.angle_beta   90.00
_cell.angle_gamma   90.00
#
_symmetry.space_group_name_H-M   'P 1'
#
loop_
_entity.id
_entity.type
_entity.pdbx_description
1 polymer ?
#
loop_
_entity_poly.entity_id
_entity_poly.type
_entity_poly.pdbx_seq_one_letter_code
_entity_poly.pdbx_strand_id
1 'polypeptide(L)'
;TVQQWHLEYQNGPIIVIDRFGGTEAATLCCLATLTKQLDYENHADVCMYAKLYHNRRPGVWQTMDSYLLLYQALEVLSASKGVSLVPSPSPTHLQPNGYNIAVDKS
;
A
#
# COMPACT_ATOMS: atom_id res chain seq x y z
N THR A 1 20.06 9.32 -29.95
CA THR A 1 21.32 9.43 -29.15
C THR A 1 21.14 8.71 -27.82
N VAL A 2 22.23 8.27 -27.17
CA VAL A 2 22.21 7.57 -25.85
C VAL A 2 21.43 8.35 -24.77
N GLN A 3 21.39 9.67 -24.88
CA GLN A 3 20.63 10.57 -24.00
C GLN A 3 19.11 10.35 -24.06
N GLN A 4 18.56 9.97 -25.22
CA GLN A 4 17.12 9.73 -25.40
C GLN A 4 16.68 8.43 -24.71
N TRP A 5 17.55 7.42 -24.70
CA TRP A 5 17.33 6.16 -23.97
C TRP A 5 17.32 6.36 -22.45
N HIS A 6 18.12 7.30 -21.92
CA HIS A 6 18.16 7.60 -20.48
C HIS A 6 16.87 8.28 -19.99
N LEU A 7 16.20 9.06 -20.86
CA LEU A 7 14.92 9.69 -20.56
C LEU A 7 13.77 8.66 -20.56
N GLU A 8 13.75 7.71 -21.50
CA GLU A 8 12.77 6.61 -21.51
C GLU A 8 12.92 5.67 -20.30
N TYR A 9 14.15 5.49 -19.80
CA TYR A 9 14.42 4.63 -18.64
C TYR A 9 13.78 5.13 -17.33
N GLN A 10 13.39 6.41 -17.26
CA GLN A 10 12.71 6.95 -16.07
C GLN A 10 11.32 6.33 -15.84
N ASN A 11 10.72 5.71 -16.87
CA ASN A 11 9.41 5.05 -16.78
C ASN A 11 9.49 3.52 -16.74
N GLY A 12 10.70 2.95 -16.59
CA GLY A 12 10.89 1.51 -16.44
C GLY A 12 10.38 0.97 -15.09
N PRO A 13 10.14 -0.35 -14.98
CA PRO A 13 9.80 -0.97 -13.72
C PRO A 13 10.95 -0.80 -12.70
N ILE A 14 10.61 -0.41 -11.48
CA ILE A 14 11.56 -0.37 -10.36
C ILE A 14 11.61 -1.76 -9.72
N ILE A 15 12.82 -2.31 -9.58
CA ILE A 15 13.06 -3.61 -8.95
C ILE A 15 13.52 -3.37 -7.51
N VAL A 16 12.79 -3.93 -6.55
CA VAL A 16 13.11 -3.88 -5.12
C VAL A 16 13.46 -5.29 -4.65
N ILE A 17 14.61 -5.44 -4.00
CA ILE A 17 15.17 -6.73 -3.56
C ILE A 17 15.44 -6.63 -2.06
N ASP A 18 15.00 -7.64 -1.31
CA ASP A 18 15.40 -7.85 0.09
C ASP A 18 16.16 -9.19 0.23
N ARG A 19 16.62 -9.52 1.43
CA ARG A 19 17.42 -10.73 1.71
C ARG A 19 16.75 -12.04 1.23
N PHE A 20 15.43 -12.09 1.21
CA PHE A 20 14.64 -13.27 0.85
C PHE A 20 13.69 -13.00 -0.34
N GLY A 21 13.87 -11.88 -1.05
CA GLY A 21 12.98 -11.38 -2.10
C GLY A 21 11.51 -11.30 -1.67
N GLY A 22 11.25 -10.97 -0.40
CA GLY A 22 10.03 -11.30 0.31
C GLY A 22 9.28 -10.13 0.94
N THR A 23 9.15 -10.21 2.26
CA THR A 23 8.28 -9.38 3.07
C THR A 23 8.74 -7.93 3.12
N GLU A 24 10.04 -7.67 3.22
CA GLU A 24 10.59 -6.33 3.40
C GLU A 24 10.46 -5.53 2.08
N ALA A 25 10.78 -6.17 0.96
CA ALA A 25 10.61 -5.59 -0.37
C ALA A 25 9.15 -5.23 -0.65
N ALA A 26 8.22 -6.13 -0.32
CA ALA A 26 6.79 -5.86 -0.48
C ALA A 26 6.27 -4.78 0.47
N THR A 27 6.80 -4.73 1.70
CA THR A 27 6.48 -3.67 2.68
C THR A 27 6.89 -2.31 2.15
N LEU A 28 8.12 -2.19 1.64
CA LEU A 28 8.59 -0.96 1.02
C LEU A 28 7.73 -0.56 -0.18
N CYS A 29 7.46 -1.49 -1.10
CA CYS A 29 6.63 -1.23 -2.27
C CYS A 29 5.22 -0.78 -1.89
N CYS A 30 4.59 -1.45 -0.92
CA CYS A 30 3.27 -1.11 -0.43
C CYS A 30 3.24 0.28 0.21
N LEU A 31 4.21 0.60 1.08
CA LEU A 31 4.33 1.93 1.70
C LEU A 31 4.59 3.03 0.67
N ALA A 32 5.39 2.76 -0.37
CA ALA A 32 5.60 3.71 -1.46
C ALA A 32 4.30 3.98 -2.24
N THR A 33 3.48 2.95 -2.45
CA THR A 33 2.15 3.12 -3.06
C THR A 33 1.21 3.91 -2.15
N LEU A 34 1.14 3.57 -0.86
CA LEU A 34 0.31 4.27 0.13
C LEU A 34 0.73 5.73 0.30
N THR A 35 2.03 6.01 0.28
CA THR A 35 2.57 7.37 0.32
C THR A 35 2.09 8.19 -0.88
N LYS A 36 2.16 7.61 -2.08
CA LYS A 36 1.62 8.26 -3.28
C LYS A 36 0.12 8.48 -3.15
N GLN A 37 -0.63 7.47 -2.70
CA GLN A 37 -2.08 7.63 -2.50
C GLN A 37 -2.38 8.79 -1.55
N LEU A 38 -1.66 8.85 -0.42
CA LEU A 38 -1.82 9.94 0.54
C LEU A 38 -1.51 11.31 -0.07
N ASP A 39 -0.45 11.41 -0.88
CA ASP A 39 -0.06 12.65 -1.53
C ASP A 39 -1.07 13.13 -2.59
N TYR A 40 -1.73 12.22 -3.30
CA TYR A 40 -2.69 12.55 -4.36
C TYR A 40 -4.15 12.67 -3.89
N GLU A 41 -4.56 11.85 -2.92
CA GLU A 41 -5.96 11.69 -2.50
C GLU A 41 -6.20 12.23 -1.07
N ASN A 42 -5.15 12.58 -0.33
CA ASN A 42 -5.20 12.89 1.10
C ASN A 42 -5.88 11.76 1.92
N HIS A 43 -5.75 10.53 1.43
CA HIS A 43 -6.35 9.32 1.97
C HIS A 43 -5.43 8.13 1.70
N ALA A 44 -5.44 7.13 2.59
CA ALA A 44 -4.64 5.92 2.43
C ALA A 44 -5.42 4.69 2.89
N ASP A 45 -5.56 3.70 2.00
CA ASP A 45 -6.23 2.43 2.30
C ASP A 45 -5.20 1.28 2.40
N VAL A 46 -4.70 1.09 3.62
CA VAL A 46 -3.72 0.03 3.94
C VAL A 46 -4.29 -1.35 3.64
N CYS A 47 -5.55 -1.61 3.99
CA CYS A 47 -6.19 -2.91 3.80
C CYS A 47 -6.27 -3.30 2.33
N MET A 48 -6.71 -2.38 1.49
CA MET A 48 -6.82 -2.59 0.05
C MET A 48 -5.45 -2.92 -0.56
N TYR A 49 -4.44 -2.08 -0.31
CA TYR A 49 -3.12 -2.31 -0.90
C TYR A 49 -2.43 -3.56 -0.33
N ALA A 50 -2.52 -3.81 0.97
CA ALA A 50 -1.99 -5.04 1.54
C ALA A 50 -2.60 -6.30 0.90
N LYS A 51 -3.92 -6.31 0.67
CA LYS A 51 -4.59 -7.39 -0.06
C LYS A 51 -4.13 -7.50 -1.52
N LEU A 52 -3.98 -6.38 -2.23
CA LEU A 52 -3.50 -6.39 -3.61
C LEU A 52 -2.11 -7.01 -3.72
N TYR A 53 -1.17 -6.62 -2.86
CA TYR A 53 0.18 -7.18 -2.84
C TYR A 53 0.18 -8.66 -2.43
N HIS A 54 -0.63 -9.05 -1.42
CA HIS A 54 -0.78 -10.45 -1.03
C HIS A 54 -1.31 -11.32 -2.19
N ASN A 55 -2.28 -10.83 -2.96
CA ASN A 55 -2.81 -11.56 -4.11
C ASN A 55 -1.79 -11.73 -5.24
N ARG A 56 -0.87 -10.77 -5.41
CA ARG A 56 0.22 -10.87 -6.40
C ARG A 56 1.35 -11.80 -5.94
N ARG A 57 1.56 -11.92 -4.63
CA ARG A 57 2.58 -12.77 -4.04
C ARG A 57 2.02 -13.44 -2.78
N PRO A 58 1.30 -14.57 -2.92
CA PRO A 58 0.73 -15.28 -1.78
C PRO A 58 1.78 -15.60 -0.72
N GLY A 59 1.44 -15.37 0.55
CA GLY A 59 2.35 -15.61 1.68
C GLY A 59 3.41 -14.53 1.91
N VAL A 60 3.34 -13.37 1.24
CA VAL A 60 4.28 -12.25 1.48
C VAL A 60 4.16 -11.64 2.89
N TRP A 61 2.94 -11.59 3.43
CA TRP A 61 2.66 -11.30 4.83
C TRP A 61 1.82 -12.44 5.39
N GLN A 62 2.34 -13.11 6.41
CA GLN A 62 1.77 -14.34 6.97
C GLN A 62 1.17 -14.12 8.36
N THR A 63 1.55 -13.04 9.03
CA THR A 63 1.15 -12.76 10.42
C THR A 63 0.37 -11.45 10.51
N MET A 64 -0.47 -11.31 11.53
CA MET A 64 -1.16 -10.03 11.82
C MET A 64 -0.16 -8.90 12.05
N ASP A 65 0.96 -9.19 12.71
CA ASP A 65 2.02 -8.20 13.00
C ASP A 65 2.55 -7.53 11.73
N SER A 66 2.59 -8.27 10.62
CA SER A 66 2.99 -7.71 9.32
C SER A 66 2.04 -6.62 8.83
N TYR A 67 0.74 -6.79 9.05
CA TYR A 67 -0.27 -5.80 8.69
C TYR A 67 -0.24 -4.62 9.66
N LEU A 68 -0.08 -4.88 10.96
CA LEU A 68 0.09 -3.82 11.98
C LEU A 68 1.31 -2.95 11.68
N LEU A 69 2.41 -3.54 11.22
CA LEU A 69 3.60 -2.81 10.82
C LEU A 69 3.31 -1.82 9.68
N LEU A 70 2.48 -2.19 8.69
CA LEU A 70 2.10 -1.28 7.60
C LEU A 70 1.32 -0.07 8.12
N TYR A 71 0.40 -0.27 9.07
CA TYR A 71 -0.35 0.81 9.71
C TYR A 71 0.57 1.74 10.50
N GLN A 72 1.43 1.18 11.35
CA GLN A 72 2.38 1.95 12.17
C GLN A 72 3.36 2.74 11.30
N ALA A 73 3.90 2.11 10.26
CA ALA A 73 4.81 2.79 9.34
C ALA A 73 4.12 3.94 8.60
N LEU A 74 2.86 3.75 8.18
CA LEU A 74 2.10 4.81 7.54
C LEU A 74 1.80 5.98 8.49
N GLU A 75 1.49 5.70 9.77
CA GLU A 75 1.28 6.72 10.80
C GLU A 75 2.54 7.56 11.03
N VAL A 76 3.71 6.92 11.09
CA VAL A 76 4.99 7.63 11.18
C VAL A 76 5.26 8.48 9.92
N LEU A 77 4.95 7.93 8.74
CA LEU A 77 5.11 8.64 7.47
C LEU A 77 4.18 9.86 7.36
N SER A 78 2.93 9.73 7.78
CA SER A 78 1.96 10.83 7.75
C SER A 78 2.34 11.91 8.75
N ALA A 79 2.76 11.54 9.96
CA ALA A 79 3.25 12.48 10.97
C ALA A 79 4.45 13.26 10.45
N SER A 80 5.41 12.60 9.78
CA SER A 80 6.55 13.27 9.14
C SER A 80 6.14 14.24 8.04
N LYS A 81 4.97 14.06 7.42
CA LYS A 81 4.40 14.94 6.40
C LYS A 81 3.48 16.02 6.97
N GLY A 82 3.27 16.05 8.30
CA GLY A 82 2.30 16.96 8.95
C GLY A 82 0.84 16.58 8.69
N VAL A 83 0.58 15.34 8.25
CA VAL A 83 -0.77 14.82 7.99
C VAL A 83 -1.22 14.02 9.21
N SER A 84 -2.33 14.45 9.82
CA SER A 84 -3.00 13.69 10.87
C SER A 84 -3.94 12.67 10.24
N LEU A 85 -3.67 11.37 10.45
CA LEU A 85 -4.56 10.32 9.97
C LEU A 85 -5.73 10.17 10.94
N VAL A 86 -6.93 10.19 10.40
CA VAL A 86 -8.13 9.75 11.11
C VAL A 86 -8.48 8.33 10.64
N PRO A 87 -8.68 7.37 11.55
CA PRO A 87 -9.18 6.06 11.16
C PRO A 87 -10.52 6.20 10.43
N SER A 88 -10.64 5.56 9.26
CA SER A 88 -11.92 5.52 8.55
C SER A 88 -12.99 4.85 9.42
N PRO A 89 -14.22 5.39 9.51
CA PRO A 89 -15.31 4.71 10.20
C PRO A 89 -15.58 3.38 9.50
N SER A 90 -15.28 2.28 10.19
CA SER A 90 -15.36 0.93 9.65
C SER A 90 -16.74 0.63 9.04
N PRO A 91 -16.84 0.09 7.82
CA PRO A 91 -17.92 -0.83 7.50
C PRO A 91 -17.61 -2.11 8.27
N THR A 92 -18.32 -2.33 9.36
CA THR A 92 -18.32 -3.58 10.09
C THR A 92 -18.58 -4.70 9.09
N HIS A 93 -17.66 -5.68 9.01
CA HIS A 93 -17.71 -6.89 8.17
C HIS A 93 -16.93 -6.84 6.84
N LEU A 94 -15.61 -7.05 6.94
CA LEU A 94 -14.78 -7.51 5.83
C LEU A 94 -15.17 -8.96 5.48
N GLN A 95 -16.07 -9.15 4.50
CA GLN A 95 -16.27 -10.48 3.94
C GLN A 95 -15.04 -10.92 3.12
N PRO A 96 -14.77 -12.24 3.05
CA PRO A 96 -13.62 -12.80 2.33
C PRO A 96 -13.50 -12.35 0.87
N ASN A 97 -14.59 -11.88 0.25
CA ASN A 97 -14.67 -11.62 -1.20
C ASN A 97 -14.75 -10.14 -1.60
N GLY A 98 -14.45 -9.19 -0.72
CA GLY A 98 -13.93 -7.87 -1.13
C GLY A 98 -14.82 -6.89 -1.90
N TYR A 99 -16.15 -7.05 -1.97
CA TYR A 99 -17.05 -6.03 -2.52
C TYR A 99 -17.99 -5.49 -1.44
N ASN A 100 -17.93 -4.17 -1.20
CA ASN A 100 -18.92 -3.46 -0.39
C ASN A 100 -20.16 -3.18 -1.27
N ILE A 101 -21.32 -3.75 -0.93
CA ILE A 101 -22.59 -3.27 -1.47
C ILE A 101 -22.85 -1.92 -0.79
N ALA A 102 -22.69 -0.83 -1.53
CA ALA A 102 -23.28 0.44 -1.14
C ALA A 102 -24.79 0.19 -1.03
N VAL A 103 -25.32 0.19 0.20
CA VAL A 103 -26.75 0.13 0.43
C VAL A 103 -27.30 1.50 0.02
N ASP A 104 -27.66 1.63 -1.25
CA ASP A 104 -28.60 2.62 -1.72
C ASP A 104 -29.91 2.43 -0.93
N LYS A 105 -30.27 3.45 -0.15
CA LYS A 105 -31.65 3.60 0.32
C LYS A 105 -32.19 4.87 -0.30
N SER A 106 -32.97 4.67 -1.35
CA SER A 106 -34.01 5.57 -1.86
C SER A 106 -34.99 5.98 -0.75
#